data_AF-A0A949KIG8-F1
#
_entry.id   AF-A0A949KIG8-F1
#
_cell.length_a   1.000
_cell.length_b   1.000
_cell.length_c   1.000
_cell.angle_alpha   90.00
_cell.angle_beta   90.00
_cell.angle_gamma   90.00
#
_symmetry.space_group_name_H-M   'P 1'
#
loop_
_entity.id
_entity.type
_entity.pdbx_description
1 polymer ?
#
loop_
_entity_poly.entity_id
_entity_poly.type
_entity_poly.pdbx_seq_one_letter_code
_entity_poly.pdbx_strand_id
1 'polypeptide(L)'
;MRPEWITWGSPKAPLFIAQGANDPRVRKAESDQMVEALKKKGIDVPYMVKDDEGHGFRNEENRIEFYRYMEEFPTKYLESTTE
;
A
#
# COMPACT_ATOMS: atom_id res chain seq x y z
N MET A 1 8.56 -19.11 11.31
CA MET A 1 7.33 -18.77 12.04
C MET A 1 6.66 -17.61 11.33
N ARG A 2 5.34 -17.61 11.14
CA ARG A 2 4.63 -16.43 10.61
C ARG A 2 4.42 -15.47 11.79
N PRO A 3 4.73 -14.17 11.65
CA PRO A 3 4.45 -13.18 12.68
C PRO A 3 2.98 -13.22 13.12
N GLU A 4 2.73 -13.12 14.42
CA GLU A 4 1.40 -13.21 15.03
C GLU A 4 0.42 -12.14 14.50
N TRP A 5 0.91 -10.99 14.04
CA TRP A 5 0.05 -9.99 13.40
C TRP A 5 -0.46 -10.42 12.02
N ILE A 6 0.08 -11.45 11.36
CA ILE A 6 -0.47 -11.94 10.07
C ILE A 6 -1.81 -12.70 10.27
N THR A 7 -2.18 -13.02 11.52
CA THR A 7 -3.41 -13.77 11.85
C THR A 7 -4.66 -12.90 11.90
N TRP A 8 -4.57 -11.57 11.72
CA TRP A 8 -5.78 -10.76 11.56
C TRP A 8 -6.60 -11.25 10.36
N GLY A 9 -7.94 -11.14 10.47
CA GLY A 9 -8.86 -11.44 9.38
C GLY A 9 -8.57 -10.59 8.14
N SER A 10 -9.16 -10.95 6.99
CA SER A 10 -9.02 -10.18 5.76
C SER A 10 -9.56 -8.75 5.95
N PRO A 11 -8.88 -7.71 5.40
CA PRO A 11 -9.41 -6.35 5.39
C PRO A 11 -10.85 -6.32 4.85
N LYS A 12 -11.71 -5.55 5.52
CA LYS A 12 -13.11 -5.36 5.10
C LYS A 12 -13.28 -4.25 4.07
N ALA A 13 -12.23 -3.48 3.82
CA ALA A 13 -12.18 -2.41 2.87
C ALA A 13 -10.98 -2.61 1.92
N PRO A 14 -11.04 -2.03 0.70
CA PRO A 14 -9.90 -1.94 -0.20
C PRO A 14 -8.68 -1.32 0.50
N LEU A 15 -7.48 -1.85 0.25
CA LEU A 15 -6.23 -1.37 0.84
C LEU A 15 -5.22 -1.03 -0.27
N PHE A 16 -4.61 0.15 -0.16
CA PHE A 16 -3.46 0.58 -0.95
C PHE A 16 -2.27 0.79 -0.02
N ILE A 17 -1.09 0.35 -0.44
CA ILE A 17 0.16 0.51 0.31
C ILE A 17 1.15 1.32 -0.53
N ALA A 18 1.75 2.36 0.08
CA ALA A 18 2.81 3.15 -0.51
C ALA A 18 4.02 3.18 0.46
N GLN A 19 5.23 2.99 -0.06
CA GLN A 19 6.46 2.88 0.74
C GLN A 19 7.67 3.49 0.02
N GLY A 20 8.48 4.27 0.73
CA GLY A 20 9.83 4.61 0.26
C GLY A 20 10.82 3.51 0.59
N ALA A 21 11.64 3.08 -0.38
CA ALA A 21 12.56 1.96 -0.19
C ALA A 21 13.65 2.25 0.86
N ASN A 22 14.04 3.52 1.01
CA ASN A 22 15.10 3.97 1.90
C ASN A 22 14.56 4.59 3.20
N ASP A 23 13.33 4.27 3.61
CA ASP A 23 12.76 4.77 4.85
C ASP A 23 13.58 4.29 6.07
N PRO A 24 14.24 5.20 6.81
CA PRO A 24 15.07 4.82 7.95
C PRO A 24 14.25 4.46 9.20
N ARG A 25 12.95 4.77 9.20
CA ARG A 25 12.03 4.55 10.34
C ARG A 25 11.26 3.26 10.18
N VAL A 26 10.71 3.01 9.00
CA VAL A 26 9.92 1.81 8.69
C VAL A 26 10.57 1.11 7.51
N ARG A 27 11.23 -0.02 7.76
CA ARG A 27 11.92 -0.76 6.70
C ARG A 27 10.92 -1.26 5.66
N LYS A 28 11.26 -1.16 4.38
CA LYS A 28 10.44 -1.68 3.26
C LYS A 28 9.98 -3.14 3.47
N ALA A 29 10.84 -3.96 4.08
CA ALA A 29 10.53 -5.34 4.43
C ALA A 29 9.22 -5.50 5.23
N GLU A 30 8.84 -4.50 6.03
CA GLU A 30 7.58 -4.47 6.79
C GLU A 30 6.35 -4.38 5.87
N SER A 31 6.41 -3.55 4.83
CA SER A 31 5.35 -3.47 3.81
C SER A 31 5.35 -4.74 2.93
N ASP A 32 6.53 -5.24 2.55
CA ASP A 32 6.67 -6.44 1.72
C ASP A 32 6.01 -7.66 2.37
N GLN A 33 6.26 -7.90 3.66
CA GLN A 33 5.65 -9.03 4.37
C GLN A 33 4.12 -8.92 4.45
N MET A 34 3.58 -7.70 4.56
CA MET A 34 2.13 -7.47 4.58
C MET A 34 1.51 -7.74 3.21
N VAL A 35 2.10 -7.20 2.14
CA VAL A 35 1.65 -7.41 0.75
C VAL A 35 1.67 -8.90 0.42
N GLU A 36 2.75 -9.59 0.73
CA GLU A 36 2.88 -11.03 0.45
C GLU A 36 1.90 -11.88 1.28
N ALA A 37 1.60 -11.47 2.52
CA ALA A 37 0.59 -12.13 3.33
C ALA A 37 -0.83 -11.96 2.76
N LEU A 38 -1.17 -10.77 2.26
CA LEU A 38 -2.48 -10.46 1.68
C LEU A 38 -2.65 -11.15 0.31
N LYS A 39 -1.61 -11.15 -0.54
CA LYS A 39 -1.60 -11.90 -1.80
C LYS A 39 -1.81 -13.40 -1.59
N LYS A 40 -1.18 -13.99 -0.57
CA LYS A 40 -1.40 -15.42 -0.20
C LYS A 40 -2.83 -15.72 0.24
N LYS A 41 -3.59 -14.72 0.67
CA LYS A 41 -5.03 -14.81 0.99
C LYS A 41 -5.91 -14.52 -0.23
N GLY A 42 -5.33 -14.30 -1.42
CA GLY A 42 -6.06 -13.97 -2.65
C GLY A 42 -6.62 -12.55 -2.68
N ILE A 43 -6.09 -11.65 -1.84
CA ILE A 43 -6.53 -10.26 -1.75
C ILE A 43 -5.60 -9.42 -2.63
N ASP A 44 -6.17 -8.72 -3.61
CA ASP A 44 -5.43 -7.75 -4.41
C ASP A 44 -5.15 -6.51 -3.57
N VAL A 45 -3.88 -6.11 -3.53
CA VAL A 45 -3.40 -4.97 -2.75
C VAL A 45 -2.43 -4.20 -3.61
N PRO A 46 -2.87 -3.11 -4.26
CA PRO A 46 -1.98 -2.23 -5.00
C PRO A 46 -0.83 -1.77 -4.09
N TYR A 47 0.40 -1.89 -4.60
CA TYR A 47 1.61 -1.61 -3.84
C TYR A 47 2.56 -0.72 -4.66
N MET A 48 2.77 0.50 -4.19
CA MET A 48 3.70 1.47 -4.77
C MET A 48 4.97 1.53 -3.93
N VAL A 49 6.11 1.30 -4.56
CA VAL A 49 7.43 1.49 -3.95
C VAL A 49 8.21 2.53 -4.72
N LYS A 50 8.81 3.48 -4.01
CA LYS A 50 9.71 4.48 -4.58
C LYS A 50 11.14 4.26 -4.10
N ASP A 51 12.00 3.83 -5.01
CA ASP A 51 13.38 3.41 -4.72
C ASP A 51 14.31 4.57 -4.34
N ASP A 52 13.93 5.79 -4.68
CA ASP A 52 14.63 7.04 -4.44
C ASP A 52 14.05 7.84 -3.26
N GLU A 53 13.10 7.26 -2.50
CA GLU A 53 12.40 7.92 -1.40
C GLU A 53 12.63 7.25 -0.04
N GLY A 54 12.33 8.00 1.03
CA GLY A 54 12.46 7.56 2.43
C GLY A 54 11.11 7.52 3.16
N HIS A 55 11.04 8.14 4.34
CA HIS A 55 9.84 8.17 5.19
C HIS A 55 8.66 9.02 4.66
N GLY A 56 8.73 9.43 3.41
CA GLY A 56 7.76 10.29 2.77
C GLY A 56 8.31 10.70 1.42
N PHE A 57 7.43 11.08 0.51
CA PHE A 57 7.81 11.45 -0.84
C PHE A 57 8.24 12.92 -0.88
N ARG A 58 9.51 13.15 -1.21
CA ARG A 58 10.09 14.49 -1.35
C ARG A 58 10.19 14.91 -2.81
N ASN A 59 10.50 13.97 -3.70
CA ASN A 59 10.57 14.25 -5.12
C ASN A 59 9.18 14.59 -5.63
N GLU A 60 9.08 15.69 -6.38
CA GLU A 60 7.81 16.21 -6.86
C GLU A 60 7.08 15.20 -7.75
N GLU A 61 7.82 14.54 -8.64
CA GLU A 61 7.28 13.50 -9.53
C GLU A 61 6.65 12.34 -8.74
N ASN A 62 7.34 11.85 -7.71
CA ASN A 62 6.84 10.78 -6.85
C ASN A 62 5.61 11.21 -6.04
N ARG A 63 5.59 12.46 -5.56
CA ARG A 63 4.42 13.04 -4.89
C ARG A 63 3.22 13.12 -5.83
N ILE A 64 3.42 13.63 -7.05
CA ILE A 64 2.36 13.75 -8.06
C ILE A 64 1.80 12.37 -8.38
N GLU A 65 2.65 11.37 -8.59
CA GLU A 65 2.20 10.00 -8.86
C GLU A 65 1.44 9.42 -7.68
N PHE A 66 1.93 9.60 -6.45
CA PHE A 66 1.21 9.18 -5.25
C PHE A 66 -0.17 9.83 -5.15
N TYR A 67 -0.28 11.14 -5.36
CA TYR A 67 -1.57 11.84 -5.33
C TYR A 67 -2.50 11.38 -6.44
N ARG A 68 -1.98 11.14 -7.65
CA ARG A 68 -2.78 10.58 -8.75
C ARG A 68 -3.35 9.22 -8.38
N TYR A 69 -2.53 8.32 -7.85
CA TYR A 69 -3.02 7.03 -7.37
C TYR A 69 -4.02 7.17 -6.21
N MET A 70 -3.79 8.11 -5.29
CA MET A 70 -4.73 8.38 -4.20
C MET A 70 -6.08 8.94 -4.69
N GLU A 71 -6.11 9.66 -5.81
CA GLU A 71 -7.35 10.14 -6.43
C GLU A 71 -8.08 9.00 -7.17
N GLU A 72 -7.35 8.21 -7.96
CA GLU A 72 -7.90 7.11 -8.74
C GLU A 72 -8.38 5.93 -7.88
N PHE A 73 -7.75 5.70 -6.72
CA PHE A 73 -8.04 4.54 -5.87
C PHE A 73 -9.47 4.57 -5.29
N PRO A 74 -9.95 5.63 -4.62
CA PRO A 74 -11.34 5.77 -4.20
C PRO A 74 -12.31 5.58 -5.37
N THR A 75 -12.07 6.21 -6.52
CA THR A 75 -12.94 6.05 -7.69
C THR A 75 -13.05 4.60 -8.13
N LYS A 76 -11.92 3.88 -8.20
CA LYS A 76 -11.92 2.46 -8.59
C LYS A 76 -12.62 1.53 -7.59
N TYR A 77 -12.55 1.84 -6.30
CA TYR A 77 -12.91 0.88 -5.24
C TYR A 77 -14.06 1.30 -4.30
N LEU A 78 -14.49 2.55 -4.35
CA LEU A 78 -15.63 3.09 -3.58
C LEU A 78 -16.81 3.51 -4.46
N GLU A 79 -16.64 3.62 -5.78
CA GLU A 79 -17.77 3.87 -6.67
C GLU A 79 -18.61 2.61 -6.86
N SER A 80 -19.54 2.38 -5.93
CA SER A 80 -20.74 1.60 -6.18
C SER A 80 -21.95 2.26 -5.50
N THR A 81 -22.92 2.61 -6.35
CA THR A 81 -24.31 3.03 -6.06
C THR A 81 -24.51 4.54 -5.81
N THR A 82 -24.54 5.32 -6.88
CA THR A 82 -25.62 6.30 -7.02
C THR A 82 -26.81 5.57 -7.66
N GLU A 83 -27.75 5.12 -6.83
CA GLU A 83 -29.14 4.91 -7.23
C GLU A 83 -29.91 6.22 -7.07
#